data_AF-A0A2S6RBA3-F1
#
_entry.id   AF-A0A2S6RBA3-F1
#
_cell.length_a   1.000
_cell.length_b   1.000
_cell.length_c   1.000
_cell.angle_alpha   90.00
_cell.angle_beta   90.00
_cell.angle_gamma   90.00
#
_symmetry.space_group_name_H-M   'P 1'
#
loop_
_entity.id
_entity.type
_entity.pdbx_description
1 polymer ?
#
loop_
_entity_poly.entity_id
_entity_poly.type
_entity_poly.pdbx_seq_one_letter_code
_entity_poly.pdbx_strand_id
1 'polypeptide(L)' 'MNDLNNNEEITTQIRKFLKQVGVGSHQLIENEIKNNNSNRFDISIKLEINNKGIKEFETIIKK' A
#
# COMPACT_ATOMS: atom_id res chain seq x y z
N MET A 1 5.17 9.95 32.51
CA MET A 1 4.34 8.76 32.23
C MET A 1 3.55 8.95 30.91
N ASN A 2 4.15 9.58 29.88
CA ASN A 2 3.40 10.08 28.72
C ASN A 2 3.89 9.55 27.35
N ASP A 3 5.09 8.99 27.26
CA ASP A 3 5.66 8.59 25.96
C ASP A 3 5.08 7.27 25.43
N LEU A 4 4.60 6.39 26.32
CA LEU A 4 3.95 5.12 25.95
C LEU A 4 2.61 5.34 25.23
N ASN A 5 1.76 6.23 25.74
CA ASN A 5 0.45 6.52 25.13
C ASN A 5 0.56 7.18 23.75
N ASN A 6 1.53 8.08 23.56
CA ASN A 6 1.75 8.73 22.27
C ASN A 6 2.18 7.73 21.19
N ASN A 7 3.00 6.75 21.57
CA ASN A 7 3.45 5.71 20.64
C ASN A 7 2.31 4.77 20.22
N GLU A 8 1.37 4.47 21.12
CA GLU A 8 0.18 3.67 20.79
C GLU A 8 -0.76 4.39 19.82
N GLU A 9 -0.98 5.70 20.03
CA GLU A 9 -1.79 6.49 19.12
C GLU A 9 -1.18 6.56 17.72
N ILE A 10 0.12 6.86 17.63
CA ILE A 10 0.85 6.90 16.35
C ILE A 10 0.78 5.54 15.66
N THR A 11 1.03 4.44 16.39
CA THR A 11 0.94 3.08 15.84
C THR A 11 -0.45 2.78 15.31
N THR A 12 -1.50 3.24 15.99
CA THR A 12 -2.89 3.10 15.57
C THR A 12 -3.17 3.88 14.30
N GLN A 13 -2.69 5.12 14.19
CA GLN A 13 -2.83 5.94 12.99
C GLN A 13 -2.12 5.30 11.79
N ILE A 14 -0.88 4.82 11.97
CA ILE A 14 -0.12 4.09 10.94
C ILE A 14 -0.92 2.88 10.48
N ARG A 15 -1.46 2.07 11.41
CA ARG A 15 -2.24 0.88 11.08
C ARG A 15 -3.51 1.22 10.28
N LYS A 16 -4.24 2.27 10.68
CA LYS A 16 -5.44 2.73 9.97
C LYS A 16 -5.11 3.17 8.55
N PHE A 17 -4.06 3.96 8.38
CA PHE A 17 -3.59 4.42 7.08
C PHE A 17 -3.23 3.24 6.17
N LEU A 18 -2.39 2.31 6.63
CA LEU A 18 -1.99 1.14 5.84
C LEU A 18 -3.18 0.27 5.44
N LYS A 19 -4.18 0.10 6.32
CA LYS A 19 -5.42 -0.62 5.99
C LYS A 19 -6.22 0.09 4.89
N GLN A 20 -6.36 1.41 4.97
CA GLN A 20 -7.04 2.20 3.95
C GLN A 20 -6.34 2.10 2.60
N VAL A 21 -5.01 2.23 2.58
CA VAL A 21 -4.20 2.08 1.36
C VAL A 21 -4.36 0.68 0.78
N GLY A 22 -4.27 -0.38 1.60
CA GLY A 22 -4.45 -1.76 1.13
C GLY A 22 -5.80 -2.00 0.46
N VAL A 23 -6.90 -1.51 1.04
CA VAL A 23 -8.25 -1.64 0.45
C VAL A 23 -8.35 -0.85 -0.85
N GLY A 24 -7.85 0.39 -0.89
CA GLY A 24 -7.89 1.23 -2.09
C GLY A 24 -7.06 0.65 -3.23
N SER A 25 -5.82 0.22 -2.95
CA SER A 25 -4.93 -0.39 -3.93
C SER A 25 -5.52 -1.67 -4.53
N HIS A 26 -6.20 -2.49 -3.72
CA HIS A 26 -6.88 -3.67 -4.20
C HIS A 26 -7.94 -3.33 -5.27
N GLN A 27 -8.80 -2.35 -4.99
CA GLN A 27 -9.85 -1.92 -5.92
C GLN A 27 -9.26 -1.34 -7.23
N LEU A 28 -8.18 -0.56 -7.14
CA LEU A 28 -7.50 0.01 -8.31
C LEU A 28 -6.90 -1.09 -9.19
N ILE A 29 -6.17 -2.04 -8.59
CA ILE A 29 -5.55 -3.15 -9.31
C ILE A 29 -6.63 -4.03 -9.97
N GLU A 30 -7.71 -4.34 -9.26
CA GLU A 30 -8.80 -5.16 -9.79
C GLU A 30 -9.49 -4.50 -10.99
N ASN A 31 -9.73 -3.20 -10.91
CA ASN A 31 -10.33 -2.44 -12.01
C ASN A 31 -9.43 -2.40 -13.24
N GLU A 32 -8.12 -2.20 -13.06
CA GLU A 32 -7.15 -2.23 -14.17
C GLU A 32 -7.12 -3.62 -14.84
N ILE A 33 -7.09 -4.70 -14.05
CA ILE A 33 -7.10 -6.08 -14.58
C ILE A 33 -8.40 -6.41 -15.34
N LYS A 34 -9.54 -5.90 -14.87
CA LYS A 34 -10.84 -6.10 -15.53
C LYS A 34 -10.95 -5.35 -16.86
N ASN A 35 -10.43 -4.13 -16.92
CA ASN A 35 -10.60 -3.24 -18.07
C ASN A 35 -9.51 -3.40 -19.14
N ASN A 36 -8.44 -4.14 -18.84
CA ASN A 36 -7.31 -4.35 -19.73
C ASN A 36 -7.27 -5.79 -20.27
N ASN A 37 -6.93 -5.95 -21.55
CA ASN A 37 -6.88 -7.25 -22.23
C ASN A 37 -5.53 -7.97 -22.08
N SER A 38 -4.60 -7.42 -21.31
CA SER A 38 -3.31 -8.04 -21.02
C SER A 38 -3.48 -9.31 -20.19
N ASN A 39 -2.69 -10.34 -20.48
CA ASN A 39 -2.61 -11.57 -19.66
C ASN A 39 -1.54 -11.49 -18.56
N ARG A 40 -0.81 -10.36 -18.49
CA ARG A 40 0.27 -10.12 -17.55
C ARG A 40 0.23 -8.67 -17.10
N PHE A 41 0.34 -8.48 -15.80
CA PHE A 41 0.33 -7.20 -15.11
C PHE A 41 1.54 -7.13 -14.19
N ASP A 42 2.49 -6.27 -14.52
CA ASP A 42 3.61 -5.96 -13.64
C ASP A 42 3.15 -4.84 -12.70
N ILE A 43 3.22 -5.06 -11.39
CA ILE A 43 2.72 -4.15 -10.36
C ILE A 43 3.87 -3.74 -9.46
N SER A 44 4.02 -2.44 -9.22
CA SER A 44 4.96 -1.88 -8.25
C SER A 44 4.24 -1.00 -7.23
N ILE A 45 4.62 -1.13 -5.96
CA ILE A 45 4.22 -0.24 -4.86
C ILE A 45 5.49 0.30 -4.21
N LYS A 46 5.62 1.63 -4.17
CA LYS A 46 6.75 2.31 -3.54
C LYS A 46 6.36 2.94 -2.21
N LEU A 47 7.10 2.62 -1.16
CA LEU A 47 6.97 3.24 0.16
C LEU A 47 8.01 4.35 0.30
N GLU A 48 7.54 5.56 0.57
CA GLU A 48 8.35 6.75 0.82
C GLU A 48 8.00 7.37 2.18
N ILE A 49 9.01 7.82 2.91
CA ILE A 49 8.84 8.58 4.16
C ILE A 49 9.67 9.85 4.03
N ASN A 50 9.06 11.01 4.24
CA ASN A 50 9.71 12.32 4.07
C ASN A 50 10.38 12.46 2.68
N ASN A 51 9.68 12.05 1.62
CA ASN A 51 10.17 12.03 0.23
C ASN A 51 11.45 11.20 0.02
N LYS A 52 11.79 10.34 0.96
CA LYS A 52 12.90 9.39 0.84
C LYS A 52 12.33 8.01 0.58
N GLY A 53 12.72 7.41 -0.54
CA GLY A 53 12.38 6.02 -0.86
C GLY A 53 12.91 5.07 0.20
N ILE A 54 12.02 4.27 0.78
CA ILE A 54 12.36 3.27 1.80
C ILE A 54 12.40 1.88 1.17
N LYS A 55 11.39 1.54 0.38
CA LYS A 55 11.27 0.23 -0.26
C LYS A 55 10.37 0.30 -1.48
N GLU A 56 10.68 -0.51 -2.48
CA GLU A 56 9.80 -0.82 -3.59
C GLU A 56 9.41 -2.31 -3.52
N PHE A 57 8.12 -2.58 -3.73
CA PHE A 57 7.53 -3.91 -3.73
C PHE A 57 7.03 -4.18 -5.15
N GLU A 58 7.56 -5.21 -5.78
CA GLU A 58 7.21 -5.57 -7.14
C GLU A 58 6.61 -6.97 -7.18
N THR A 59 5.64 -7.16 -8.06
CA THR A 59 5.05 -8.47 -8.34
C THR A 59 4.49 -8.53 -9.74
N ILE A 60 4.22 -9.75 -10.20
CA ILE A 60 3.62 -10.01 -11.50
C ILE A 60 2.33 -10.80 -11.26
N ILE A 61 1.21 -10.28 -11.74
CA ILE A 61 -0.08 -10.98 -11.76
C ILE A 61 -0.35 -11.44 -13.19
N LYS A 62 -0.79 -12.68 -13.34
CA LYS A 62 -1.24 -13.24 -14.62
C LYS A 62 -2.73 -13.52 -14.54
N LYS A 63 -3.44 -13.21 -15.63
CA LYS A 63 -4.88 -13.46 -15.76
C LYS A 63 -5.15 -14.93 -16.06
#